data_AF-A0A9J7BWK6-F1
#
_entry.id   AF-A0A9J7BWK6-F1
#
_cell.length_a   1.000
_cell.length_b   1.000
_cell.length_c   1.000
_cell.angle_alpha   90.00
_cell.angle_beta   90.00
_cell.angle_gamma   90.00
#
_symmetry.space_group_name_H-M   'P 1'
#
loop_
_entity.id
_entity.type
_entity.pdbx_description
1 polymer ?
#
loop_
_entity_poly.entity_id
_entity_poly.type
_entity_poly.pdbx_seq_one_letter_code
_entity_poly.pdbx_strand_id
1 'polypeptide(L)'
;MPSDIAPKKLTFSSKDANKIKDRVSWKDVNLDYDFKNTLPSKVTDQDIKRFDPFSININSQRTTISGVSYPNKSYQIMSHDDKKGTIKIKAIFNYIPLGLEARNNNVKKYEEEKEYNIFKLGTDANLDFIGTNNDSEDIRNIPELKELSESNLLPSSFNTSDISNILKFINTDKSQGYPISKMIFDIKTDDTNGTITISGYLPSDYYPNQKNKVYTKTYTGLNKISDYTFLLNTNPNNFNKKEKRPSEITISDIYNNFLKYSGYNSSDLKLELIPNDAEGKLSLKFILNGGYPNSIGNLNGFSASEDGNYVRIDEITDFKTTSEYESQFSLIFLDDNDKSLNDIKRYTPQQINQTLNNDASHSSDIKLTIGGKEIKDTKSLAEALIKKKGSSIESIQTQPDINVYYNDPNGEITVKITYKNAINDGDLVFIERYTGFAKGNQVTTNDVFSFKTNSRLFNDNLSFKDTLPTSIKKEIESNKIDIKDFINYHSGDYVNAINQNKYKLEITTDDIHGYLTIKIVFDRSSINDERSLLSYTATYSGFMTE
;
A
#
# COMPACT_ATOMS: atom_id res chain seq x y z
N MET A 1 16.82 -15.78 -50.87
CA MET A 1 17.63 -15.67 -52.11
C MET A 1 16.69 -15.21 -53.23
N PRO A 2 17.15 -14.40 -54.20
CA PRO A 2 16.36 -14.02 -55.37
C PRO A 2 16.02 -15.25 -56.22
N SER A 3 14.87 -15.24 -56.89
CA SER A 3 14.25 -16.38 -57.61
C SER A 3 14.98 -16.84 -58.87
N ASP A 4 16.05 -16.15 -59.30
CA ASP A 4 16.51 -16.20 -60.69
C ASP A 4 17.93 -16.76 -60.86
N ILE A 5 18.51 -17.37 -59.82
CA ILE A 5 19.83 -18.01 -59.88
C ILE A 5 19.66 -19.53 -59.82
N ALA A 6 19.89 -20.23 -60.94
CA ALA A 6 19.96 -21.68 -60.96
C ALA A 6 21.04 -22.17 -59.96
N PRO A 7 20.77 -23.19 -59.12
CA PRO A 7 21.74 -23.67 -58.15
C PRO A 7 23.03 -24.08 -58.87
N LYS A 8 24.14 -23.40 -58.55
CA LYS A 8 25.46 -23.75 -59.08
C LYS A 8 25.79 -25.19 -58.66
N LYS A 9 26.03 -26.06 -59.63
CA LYS A 9 26.53 -27.42 -59.42
C LYS A 9 27.98 -27.31 -58.92
N LEU A 10 28.17 -27.33 -57.61
CA LEU A 10 29.49 -27.39 -57.00
C LEU A 10 30.09 -28.78 -57.25
N THR A 11 31.18 -28.84 -58.02
CA THR A 11 31.92 -30.08 -58.25
C THR A 11 33.10 -30.07 -57.28
N PHE A 12 33.00 -30.81 -56.18
CA PHE A 12 34.09 -30.95 -55.23
C PHE A 12 34.95 -32.15 -55.62
N SER A 13 36.20 -31.92 -56.02
CA SER A 13 37.22 -32.98 -56.01
C SER A 13 38.16 -32.72 -54.84
N SER A 14 38.09 -33.56 -53.81
CA SER A 14 39.12 -33.60 -52.76
C SER A 14 40.13 -34.68 -53.15
N LYS A 15 41.41 -34.31 -53.29
CA LYS A 15 42.51 -35.24 -53.52
C LYS A 15 43.10 -35.81 -52.21
N ASP A 16 42.69 -35.26 -51.06
CA ASP A 16 43.09 -35.75 -49.73
C ASP A 16 42.03 -36.70 -49.18
N ALA A 17 42.15 -37.96 -49.58
CA ALA A 17 41.42 -39.06 -48.95
C ALA A 17 42.05 -39.40 -47.60
N ASN A 18 41.96 -38.49 -46.62
CA ASN A 18 41.98 -38.94 -45.22
C ASN A 18 40.91 -40.03 -45.12
N LYS A 19 41.31 -41.26 -44.80
CA LYS A 19 40.38 -42.40 -44.81
C LYS A 19 39.26 -42.06 -43.84
N ILE A 20 38.04 -42.53 -44.11
CA ILE A 20 36.88 -42.20 -43.26
C ILE A 20 37.17 -42.53 -41.78
N LYS A 21 37.92 -43.60 -41.52
CA LYS A 21 38.46 -43.97 -40.20
C LYS A 21 39.33 -42.90 -39.52
N ASP A 22 40.07 -42.11 -40.28
CA ASP A 22 40.96 -41.06 -39.76
C ASP A 22 40.17 -39.76 -39.47
N ARG A 23 38.89 -39.69 -39.86
CA ARG A 23 37.97 -38.56 -39.59
C ARG A 23 37.03 -38.83 -38.41
N VAL A 24 37.16 -39.97 -37.75
CA VAL A 24 36.43 -40.30 -36.53
C VAL A 24 37.19 -39.71 -35.35
N SER A 25 36.58 -38.77 -34.64
CA SER A 25 37.10 -38.31 -33.35
C SER A 25 36.44 -39.10 -32.23
N TRP A 26 37.25 -39.49 -31.26
CA TRP A 26 36.80 -40.27 -30.11
C TRP A 26 36.56 -39.34 -28.94
N LYS A 27 35.39 -39.42 -28.31
CA LYS A 27 35.13 -38.64 -27.10
C LYS A 27 35.93 -39.15 -25.91
N ASP A 28 36.27 -38.23 -25.01
CA ASP A 28 36.98 -38.54 -23.78
C ASP A 28 36.02 -39.17 -22.76
N VAL A 29 36.34 -40.41 -22.37
CA VAL A 29 35.58 -41.16 -21.37
C VAL A 29 35.59 -40.48 -20.01
N ASN A 30 36.65 -39.73 -19.67
CA ASN A 30 36.76 -39.09 -18.37
C ASN A 30 35.71 -37.97 -18.17
N LEU A 31 35.21 -37.42 -19.27
CA LEU A 31 34.16 -36.39 -19.28
C LEU A 31 32.76 -36.98 -19.12
N ASP A 32 32.55 -38.28 -19.34
CA ASP A 32 31.28 -38.96 -19.07
C ASP A 32 31.39 -39.76 -17.78
N TYR A 33 31.02 -39.12 -16.67
CA TYR A 33 31.17 -39.66 -15.32
C TYR A 33 30.47 -41.02 -15.15
N ASP A 34 29.28 -41.19 -15.73
CA ASP A 34 28.53 -42.43 -15.55
C ASP A 34 29.12 -43.56 -16.40
N PHE A 35 29.49 -43.27 -17.65
CA PHE A 35 30.10 -44.26 -18.54
C PHE A 35 31.45 -44.73 -18.00
N LYS A 36 32.31 -43.82 -17.50
CA LYS A 36 33.61 -44.19 -16.91
C LYS A 36 33.47 -45.01 -15.62
N ASN A 37 32.39 -44.80 -14.86
CA ASN A 37 32.18 -45.44 -13.55
C ASN A 37 31.32 -46.71 -13.58
N THR A 38 30.86 -47.15 -14.75
CA THR A 38 30.03 -48.35 -14.91
C THR A 38 30.87 -49.59 -15.20
N LEU A 39 30.49 -50.76 -14.68
CA LEU A 39 31.10 -52.03 -15.15
C LEU A 39 30.76 -52.26 -16.63
N PRO A 40 31.71 -52.76 -17.44
CA PRO A 40 31.46 -53.13 -18.83
C PRO A 40 30.19 -53.95 -19.07
N SER A 41 29.90 -54.95 -18.23
CA SER A 41 28.71 -55.82 -18.34
C SER A 41 27.38 -55.12 -17.98
N LYS A 42 27.44 -53.96 -17.34
CA LYS A 42 26.26 -53.18 -16.90
C LYS A 42 25.98 -51.97 -17.78
N VAL A 43 26.87 -51.66 -18.73
CA VAL A 43 26.62 -50.63 -19.74
C VAL A 43 25.45 -51.06 -20.62
N THR A 44 24.48 -50.17 -20.81
CA THR A 44 23.35 -50.37 -21.72
C THR A 44 23.52 -49.59 -23.02
N ASP A 45 22.74 -49.94 -24.05
CA ASP A 45 22.70 -49.17 -25.30
C ASP A 45 22.31 -47.70 -25.10
N GLN A 46 21.49 -47.41 -24.08
CA GLN A 46 21.12 -46.04 -23.72
C GLN A 46 22.31 -45.26 -23.16
N ASP A 47 23.15 -45.87 -22.33
CA ASP A 47 24.35 -45.24 -21.77
C ASP A 47 25.33 -44.85 -22.89
N ILE A 48 25.47 -45.72 -23.90
CA ILE A 48 26.32 -45.47 -25.07
C ILE A 48 25.74 -44.36 -25.94
N LYS A 49 24.42 -44.31 -26.11
CA LYS A 49 23.75 -43.23 -26.85
C LYS A 49 23.93 -41.87 -26.16
N ARG A 50 23.90 -41.82 -24.82
CA ARG A 50 24.12 -40.58 -24.05
C ARG A 50 25.58 -40.12 -24.16
N PHE A 51 26.53 -41.03 -23.94
CA PHE A 51 27.95 -40.72 -24.11
C PHE A 51 28.25 -40.29 -25.55
N ASP A 52 27.65 -40.99 -26.51
CA ASP A 52 27.92 -40.89 -27.94
C ASP A 52 29.44 -40.86 -28.24
N PRO A 53 30.13 -42.00 -28.10
CA PRO A 53 31.60 -42.05 -28.08
C PRO A 53 32.29 -41.60 -29.38
N PHE A 54 31.56 -41.60 -30.50
CA PHE A 54 32.12 -41.48 -31.84
C PHE A 54 31.66 -40.15 -32.44
N SER A 55 32.53 -39.33 -32.99
CA SER A 55 32.11 -38.21 -33.85
C SER A 55 32.52 -38.51 -35.28
N ILE A 56 31.56 -38.69 -36.17
CA ILE A 56 31.78 -39.15 -37.54
C ILE A 56 31.49 -37.98 -38.49
N ASN A 57 32.52 -37.49 -39.17
CA ASN A 57 32.39 -36.41 -40.15
C ASN A 57 32.23 -36.98 -41.57
N ILE A 58 30.97 -37.29 -41.96
CA ILE A 58 30.60 -37.80 -43.28
C ILE A 58 29.56 -36.88 -43.94
N ASN A 59 29.80 -36.53 -45.22
CA ASN A 59 28.85 -35.79 -46.04
C ASN A 59 27.70 -36.70 -46.50
N SER A 60 26.52 -36.55 -45.88
CA SER A 60 25.29 -37.28 -46.20
C SER A 60 24.17 -36.33 -46.60
N GLN A 61 23.29 -36.79 -47.47
CA GLN A 61 21.95 -36.21 -47.63
C GLN A 61 21.14 -36.38 -46.35
N ARG A 62 20.27 -35.40 -46.08
CA ARG A 62 19.23 -35.49 -45.04
C ARG A 62 17.92 -35.88 -45.71
N THR A 63 17.49 -37.12 -45.54
CA THR A 63 16.26 -37.65 -46.16
C THR A 63 15.70 -38.82 -45.36
N THR A 64 14.49 -39.24 -45.67
CA THR A 64 13.81 -40.38 -45.06
C THR A 64 13.46 -41.40 -46.15
N ILE A 65 13.79 -42.67 -45.93
CA ILE A 65 13.39 -43.78 -46.80
C ILE A 65 12.63 -44.80 -45.97
N SER A 66 11.40 -45.15 -46.39
CA SER A 66 10.55 -46.13 -45.70
C SER A 66 10.42 -45.89 -44.18
N GLY A 67 10.36 -44.61 -43.77
CA GLY A 67 10.23 -44.21 -42.37
C GLY A 67 11.55 -44.10 -41.57
N VAL A 68 12.71 -44.39 -42.17
CA VAL A 68 14.03 -44.26 -41.51
C VAL A 68 14.75 -43.01 -42.00
N SER A 69 15.13 -42.12 -41.07
CA SER A 69 15.88 -40.90 -41.36
C SER A 69 17.37 -41.19 -41.55
N TYR A 70 17.98 -40.62 -42.59
CA TYR A 70 19.41 -40.69 -42.89
C TYR A 70 20.05 -39.29 -42.83
N PRO A 71 21.31 -39.17 -42.38
CA PRO A 71 22.13 -40.24 -41.83
C PRO A 71 21.57 -40.76 -40.49
N ASN A 72 21.71 -42.07 -40.27
CA ASN A 72 21.30 -42.75 -39.04
C ASN A 72 22.54 -43.35 -38.38
N LYS A 73 22.66 -43.17 -37.07
CA LYS A 73 23.77 -43.68 -36.27
C LYS A 73 23.23 -44.60 -35.17
N SER A 74 23.77 -45.80 -35.11
CA SER A 74 23.51 -46.75 -34.04
C SER A 74 24.81 -47.27 -33.45
N TYR A 75 24.70 -47.90 -32.28
CA TYR A 75 25.84 -48.50 -31.59
C TYR A 75 25.52 -49.95 -31.26
N GLN A 76 26.57 -50.74 -31.10
CA GLN A 76 26.50 -52.12 -30.67
C GLN A 76 27.64 -52.39 -29.69
N ILE A 77 27.32 -53.01 -28.56
CA ILE A 77 28.31 -53.56 -27.63
C ILE A 77 28.83 -54.87 -28.25
N MET A 78 30.13 -54.92 -28.53
CA MET A 78 30.76 -56.08 -29.15
C MET A 78 31.28 -57.06 -28.12
N SER A 79 31.89 -56.55 -27.06
CA SER A 79 32.42 -57.34 -25.95
C SER A 79 32.58 -56.49 -24.71
N HIS A 80 32.53 -57.14 -23.55
CA HIS A 80 32.75 -56.54 -22.25
C HIS A 80 33.63 -57.47 -21.40
N ASP A 81 34.62 -56.93 -20.70
CA ASP A 81 35.47 -57.65 -19.75
C ASP A 81 35.54 -56.85 -18.44
N ASP A 82 34.71 -57.27 -17.47
CA ASP A 82 34.64 -56.60 -16.16
C ASP A 82 35.96 -56.67 -15.41
N LYS A 83 36.76 -57.74 -15.55
CA LYS A 83 38.03 -57.88 -14.81
C LYS A 83 39.08 -56.89 -15.30
N LYS A 84 39.10 -56.63 -16.61
CA LYS A 84 40.00 -55.64 -17.22
C LYS A 84 39.42 -54.23 -17.25
N GLY A 85 38.11 -54.09 -17.06
CA GLY A 85 37.39 -52.81 -17.21
C GLY A 85 37.31 -52.36 -18.66
N THR A 86 37.31 -53.30 -19.63
CA THR A 86 37.29 -52.96 -21.05
C THR A 86 35.92 -53.19 -21.65
N ILE A 87 35.45 -52.23 -22.45
CA ILE A 87 34.26 -52.36 -23.27
C ILE A 87 34.60 -52.01 -24.72
N LYS A 88 34.23 -52.89 -25.65
CA LYS A 88 34.41 -52.66 -27.07
C LYS A 88 33.08 -52.28 -27.70
N ILE A 89 33.01 -51.07 -28.22
CA ILE A 89 31.80 -50.50 -28.84
C ILE A 89 32.05 -50.39 -30.34
N LYS A 90 31.03 -50.75 -31.12
CA LYS A 90 30.96 -50.55 -32.56
C LYS A 90 29.95 -49.45 -32.87
N ALA A 91 30.36 -48.43 -33.62
CA ALA A 91 29.43 -47.49 -34.23
C ALA A 91 29.08 -47.95 -35.63
N ILE A 92 27.80 -47.87 -35.98
CA ILE A 92 27.27 -48.15 -37.31
C ILE A 92 26.61 -46.87 -37.81
N PHE A 93 27.14 -46.31 -38.89
CA PHE A 93 26.64 -45.10 -39.52
C PHE A 93 26.11 -45.43 -40.91
N ASN A 94 24.79 -45.32 -41.08
CA ASN A 94 24.13 -45.49 -42.36
C ASN A 94 23.85 -44.12 -42.97
N TYR A 95 24.26 -43.90 -44.21
CA TYR A 95 24.18 -42.58 -44.84
C TYR A 95 23.97 -42.68 -46.34
N ILE A 96 23.55 -41.58 -46.96
CA ILE A 96 23.38 -41.49 -48.41
C ILE A 96 24.31 -40.41 -48.92
N PRO A 97 25.37 -40.75 -49.68
CA PRO A 97 26.29 -39.76 -50.26
C PRO A 97 25.55 -38.65 -51.00
N LEU A 98 26.04 -37.41 -50.92
CA LEU A 98 25.50 -36.29 -51.70
C LEU A 98 25.50 -36.62 -53.20
N GLY A 99 24.39 -36.36 -53.89
CA GLY A 99 24.25 -36.56 -55.34
C GLY A 99 23.73 -37.93 -55.80
N LEU A 100 23.38 -38.83 -54.88
CA LEU A 100 22.68 -40.10 -55.19
C LEU A 100 21.17 -39.97 -54.93
N GLU A 101 20.32 -40.77 -55.58
CA GLU A 101 18.88 -40.73 -55.26
C GLU A 101 18.58 -41.36 -53.89
N ALA A 102 17.56 -40.86 -53.20
CA ALA A 102 17.09 -41.37 -51.90
C ALA A 102 16.36 -42.72 -52.04
N ARG A 103 17.12 -43.80 -52.28
CA ARG A 103 16.63 -45.18 -52.41
C ARG A 103 17.46 -46.14 -51.54
N ASN A 104 16.84 -47.23 -51.07
CA ASN A 104 17.48 -48.19 -50.14
C ASN A 104 18.81 -48.77 -50.67
N ASN A 105 18.93 -48.99 -51.98
CA ASN A 105 20.15 -49.49 -52.62
C ASN A 105 21.33 -48.49 -52.60
N ASN A 106 21.08 -47.21 -52.33
CA ASN A 106 22.10 -46.16 -52.25
C ASN A 106 22.55 -45.87 -50.81
N VAL A 107 21.95 -46.52 -49.81
CA VAL A 107 22.39 -46.43 -48.41
C VAL A 107 23.77 -47.08 -48.28
N LYS A 108 24.74 -46.31 -47.84
CA LYS A 108 26.08 -46.77 -47.50
C LYS A 108 26.19 -46.96 -45.99
N LYS A 109 26.93 -48.00 -45.60
CA LYS A 109 27.23 -48.32 -44.20
C LYS A 109 28.70 -48.04 -43.93
N TYR A 110 28.98 -47.30 -42.88
CA TYR A 110 30.31 -47.14 -42.30
C TYR A 110 30.29 -47.72 -40.89
N GLU A 111 31.32 -48.48 -40.54
CA GLU A 111 31.45 -49.10 -39.23
C GLU A 111 32.84 -48.87 -38.67
N GLU A 112 32.92 -48.58 -37.39
CA GLU A 112 34.19 -48.43 -36.67
C GLU A 112 34.04 -49.00 -35.27
N GLU A 113 35.11 -49.59 -34.75
CA GLU A 113 35.14 -50.21 -33.43
C GLU A 113 36.23 -49.57 -32.57
N LYS A 114 35.94 -49.34 -31.29
CA LYS A 114 36.96 -48.94 -30.31
C LYS A 114 36.72 -49.58 -28.97
N GLU A 115 37.84 -49.91 -28.34
CA GLU A 115 37.91 -50.34 -26.96
C GLU A 115 38.10 -49.11 -26.04
N TYR A 116 37.29 -49.07 -24.99
CA TYR A 116 37.35 -48.08 -23.92
C TYR A 116 37.74 -48.77 -22.62
N ASN A 117 38.60 -48.11 -21.85
CA ASN A 117 38.88 -48.49 -20.47
C ASN A 117 37.97 -47.67 -19.56
N ILE A 118 37.15 -48.37 -18.77
CA ILE A 118 36.21 -47.82 -17.80
C ILE A 118 36.43 -48.52 -16.45
N PHE A 119 35.45 -48.47 -15.56
CA PHE A 119 35.55 -49.09 -14.23
C PHE A 119 35.73 -50.62 -14.33
N LYS A 120 36.71 -51.15 -13.58
CA LYS A 120 37.01 -52.59 -13.54
C LYS A 120 36.60 -53.21 -12.21
N LEU A 121 36.25 -54.48 -12.25
CA LEU A 121 35.98 -55.32 -11.10
C LEU A 121 37.24 -55.45 -10.23
N GLY A 122 37.08 -55.21 -8.93
CA GLY A 122 38.18 -55.24 -7.96
C GLY A 122 38.87 -53.89 -7.74
N THR A 123 38.47 -52.82 -8.46
CA THR A 123 38.76 -51.44 -8.04
C THR A 123 37.88 -51.08 -6.85
N ASP A 124 38.43 -50.36 -5.88
CA ASP A 124 37.67 -49.83 -4.76
C ASP A 124 36.69 -48.77 -5.24
N ALA A 125 35.39 -49.06 -5.19
CA ALA A 125 34.37 -48.07 -5.47
C ALA A 125 34.17 -47.14 -4.25
N ASN A 126 34.02 -45.84 -4.52
CA ASN A 126 33.68 -44.85 -3.52
C ASN A 126 32.74 -43.77 -4.08
N LEU A 127 31.73 -43.38 -3.31
CA LEU A 127 30.93 -42.20 -3.59
C LEU A 127 31.31 -41.13 -2.58
N ASP A 128 31.85 -40.02 -3.06
CA ASP A 128 32.21 -38.88 -2.25
C ASP A 128 31.16 -37.80 -2.39
N PHE A 129 30.56 -37.42 -1.27
CA PHE A 129 29.76 -36.22 -1.20
C PHE A 129 30.66 -34.98 -1.15
N ILE A 130 30.17 -33.83 -1.62
CA ILE A 130 30.90 -32.55 -1.50
C ILE A 130 31.13 -32.22 -0.01
N GLY A 131 32.30 -31.66 0.31
CA GLY A 131 32.74 -31.32 1.66
C GLY A 131 33.83 -32.26 2.19
N THR A 132 33.91 -32.38 3.52
CA THR A 132 34.84 -33.30 4.19
C THR A 132 34.26 -34.71 4.34
N ASN A 133 35.09 -35.70 4.69
CA ASN A 133 34.67 -37.10 4.90
C ASN A 133 33.91 -37.33 6.22
N ASN A 134 33.21 -36.31 6.72
CA ASN A 134 32.37 -36.40 7.90
C ASN A 134 30.93 -36.76 7.51
N ASP A 135 30.27 -37.58 8.34
CA ASP A 135 28.87 -37.99 8.13
C ASP A 135 27.88 -36.83 8.27
N SER A 136 28.28 -35.76 8.94
CA SER A 136 27.50 -34.53 9.12
C SER A 136 28.38 -33.30 8.96
N GLU A 137 27.91 -32.30 8.22
CA GLU A 137 28.66 -31.08 7.95
C GLU A 137 27.75 -29.86 7.79
N ASP A 138 28.26 -28.68 8.15
CA ASP A 138 27.56 -27.41 7.96
C ASP A 138 27.88 -26.85 6.57
N ILE A 139 26.85 -26.65 5.74
CA ILE A 139 27.03 -26.19 4.35
C ILE A 139 27.64 -24.81 4.26
N ARG A 140 27.56 -23.99 5.31
CA ARG A 140 28.16 -22.64 5.36
C ARG A 140 29.69 -22.70 5.32
N ASN A 141 30.26 -23.84 5.70
CA ASN A 141 31.70 -24.10 5.69
C ASN A 141 32.17 -24.79 4.41
N ILE A 142 31.25 -25.13 3.49
CA ILE A 142 31.54 -25.81 2.23
C ILE A 142 31.35 -24.81 1.09
N PRO A 143 32.44 -24.29 0.49
CA PRO A 143 32.36 -23.25 -0.54
C PRO A 143 31.40 -23.58 -1.69
N GLU A 144 31.36 -24.83 -2.12
CA GLU A 144 30.53 -25.32 -3.22
C GLU A 144 29.02 -25.38 -2.88
N LEU A 145 28.66 -25.39 -1.59
CA LEU A 145 27.28 -25.50 -1.12
C LEU A 145 26.80 -24.28 -0.33
N LYS A 146 27.68 -23.32 -0.03
CA LYS A 146 27.37 -22.17 0.83
C LYS A 146 26.18 -21.35 0.33
N GLU A 147 26.04 -21.18 -0.99
CA GLU A 147 24.91 -20.46 -1.59
C GLU A 147 23.55 -21.07 -1.23
N LEU A 148 23.48 -22.37 -0.94
CA LEU A 148 22.23 -23.01 -0.51
C LEU A 148 21.77 -22.53 0.87
N SER A 149 22.70 -22.12 1.76
CA SER A 149 22.36 -21.51 3.06
C SER A 149 21.92 -20.05 2.92
N GLU A 150 22.38 -19.38 1.87
CA GLU A 150 22.05 -17.99 1.56
C GLU A 150 20.75 -17.89 0.76
N SER A 151 20.31 -19.00 0.16
CA SER A 151 19.02 -19.10 -0.51
C SER A 151 17.87 -19.19 0.49
N ASN A 152 16.77 -18.47 0.27
CA ASN A 152 15.54 -18.56 1.08
C ASN A 152 14.75 -19.87 0.84
N LEU A 153 15.44 -21.00 0.62
CA LEU A 153 14.83 -22.29 0.38
C LEU A 153 14.88 -23.16 1.64
N LEU A 154 13.75 -23.79 1.95
CA LEU A 154 13.71 -24.82 2.99
C LEU A 154 14.31 -26.15 2.47
N PRO A 155 14.83 -27.01 3.35
CA PRO A 155 15.26 -28.37 3.01
C PRO A 155 14.23 -29.16 2.18
N SER A 156 12.93 -29.04 2.49
CA SER A 156 11.85 -29.70 1.74
C SER A 156 11.71 -29.28 0.27
N SER A 157 12.41 -28.22 -0.15
CA SER A 157 12.50 -27.81 -1.55
C SER A 157 13.34 -28.78 -2.40
N PHE A 158 14.17 -29.62 -1.78
CA PHE A 158 14.97 -30.63 -2.45
C PHE A 158 14.21 -31.96 -2.51
N ASN A 159 14.04 -32.53 -3.71
CA ASN A 159 13.32 -33.79 -3.90
C ASN A 159 14.19 -34.86 -4.59
N THR A 160 13.78 -36.12 -4.41
CA THR A 160 14.47 -37.31 -4.95
C THR A 160 14.20 -37.57 -6.43
N SER A 161 13.16 -36.96 -7.01
CA SER A 161 12.75 -37.19 -8.41
C SER A 161 13.59 -36.40 -9.41
N ASP A 162 14.27 -35.33 -8.99
CA ASP A 162 15.20 -34.57 -9.82
C ASP A 162 16.66 -34.89 -9.45
N ILE A 163 17.22 -35.90 -10.13
CA ILE A 163 18.63 -36.33 -9.98
C ILE A 163 19.60 -35.15 -10.20
N SER A 164 19.23 -34.15 -11.00
CA SER A 164 20.08 -32.97 -11.26
C SER A 164 20.32 -32.13 -10.00
N ASN A 165 19.35 -32.08 -9.08
CA ASN A 165 19.49 -31.37 -7.80
C ASN A 165 20.43 -32.10 -6.84
N ILE A 166 20.54 -33.43 -6.97
CA ILE A 166 21.39 -34.29 -6.14
C ILE A 166 22.85 -34.18 -6.57
N LEU A 167 23.11 -34.01 -7.88
CA LEU A 167 24.47 -33.85 -8.43
C LEU A 167 25.28 -32.75 -7.74
N LYS A 168 24.62 -31.68 -7.29
CA LYS A 168 25.26 -30.58 -6.56
C LYS A 168 25.91 -31.03 -5.26
N PHE A 169 25.48 -32.16 -4.68
CA PHE A 169 26.02 -32.71 -3.43
C PHE A 169 27.03 -33.84 -3.66
N ILE A 170 27.26 -34.26 -4.90
CA ILE A 170 28.19 -35.35 -5.23
C ILE A 170 29.48 -34.79 -5.84
N ASN A 171 30.62 -35.16 -5.27
CA ASN A 171 31.92 -34.85 -5.83
C ASN A 171 32.28 -35.86 -6.93
N THR A 172 31.92 -35.54 -8.17
CA THR A 172 32.15 -36.41 -9.35
C THR A 172 33.64 -36.60 -9.71
N ASP A 173 34.52 -35.76 -9.18
CA ASP A 173 35.96 -35.85 -9.47
C ASP A 173 36.66 -36.85 -8.54
N LYS A 174 36.16 -37.01 -7.32
CA LYS A 174 36.69 -37.98 -6.32
C LYS A 174 35.93 -39.30 -6.32
N SER A 175 34.65 -39.27 -6.71
CA SER A 175 33.82 -40.47 -6.77
C SER A 175 34.24 -41.41 -7.91
N GLN A 176 34.27 -42.71 -7.63
CA GLN A 176 34.58 -43.74 -8.61
C GLN A 176 33.75 -45.02 -8.39
N GLY A 177 33.37 -45.69 -9.47
CA GLY A 177 32.62 -46.95 -9.38
C GLY A 177 31.19 -46.80 -8.87
N TYR A 178 30.59 -45.62 -8.99
CA TYR A 178 29.17 -45.37 -8.69
C TYR A 178 28.56 -44.46 -9.75
N PRO A 179 28.00 -45.03 -10.83
CA PRO A 179 27.35 -44.24 -11.88
C PRO A 179 26.04 -43.66 -11.35
N ILE A 180 25.95 -42.33 -11.27
CA ILE A 180 24.89 -41.58 -10.59
C ILE A 180 23.52 -41.89 -11.20
N SER A 181 23.41 -42.02 -12.53
CA SER A 181 22.13 -42.38 -13.17
C SER A 181 21.58 -43.76 -12.82
N LYS A 182 22.39 -44.64 -12.22
CA LYS A 182 21.98 -45.99 -11.80
C LYS A 182 21.83 -46.09 -10.28
N MET A 183 22.20 -45.04 -9.56
CA MET A 183 22.01 -44.97 -8.12
C MET A 183 20.55 -44.66 -7.80
N ILE A 184 20.12 -45.18 -6.66
CA ILE A 184 18.87 -44.77 -6.03
C ILE A 184 19.24 -43.83 -4.90
N PHE A 185 18.68 -42.62 -4.95
CA PHE A 185 18.86 -41.62 -3.92
C PHE A 185 17.59 -41.46 -3.10
N ASP A 186 17.77 -41.37 -1.80
CA ASP A 186 16.76 -40.95 -0.84
C ASP A 186 17.20 -39.64 -0.19
N ILE A 187 16.28 -38.69 -0.06
CA ILE A 187 16.52 -37.40 0.55
C ILE A 187 15.53 -37.26 1.69
N LYS A 188 16.07 -37.15 2.90
CA LYS A 188 15.30 -36.82 4.09
C LYS A 188 15.55 -35.38 4.47
N THR A 189 14.49 -34.59 4.50
CA THR A 189 14.54 -33.15 4.80
C THR A 189 13.96 -32.88 6.18
N ASP A 190 14.54 -31.94 6.90
CA ASP A 190 14.02 -31.45 8.18
C ASP A 190 14.04 -29.92 8.20
N ASP A 191 12.90 -29.34 7.88
CA ASP A 191 12.70 -27.88 7.84
C ASP A 191 12.71 -27.24 9.23
N THR A 192 12.55 -28.03 10.29
CA THR A 192 12.61 -27.52 11.67
C THR A 192 14.06 -27.31 12.08
N ASN A 193 14.93 -28.26 11.75
CA ASN A 193 16.34 -28.20 12.11
C ASN A 193 17.23 -27.61 11.02
N GLY A 194 16.72 -27.41 9.80
CA GLY A 194 17.48 -26.87 8.67
C GLY A 194 18.52 -27.87 8.18
N THR A 195 18.09 -29.13 8.02
CA THR A 195 18.98 -30.22 7.64
C THR A 195 18.44 -31.02 6.46
N ILE A 196 19.36 -31.57 5.67
CA ILE A 196 19.08 -32.49 4.58
C ILE A 196 20.02 -33.68 4.69
N THR A 197 19.48 -34.88 4.73
CA THR A 197 20.25 -36.13 4.71
C THR A 197 20.06 -36.77 3.36
N ILE A 198 21.15 -36.93 2.61
CA ILE A 198 21.15 -37.58 1.31
C ILE A 198 21.75 -38.97 1.48
N SER A 199 20.98 -39.99 1.11
CA SER A 199 21.42 -41.38 1.09
C SER A 199 21.42 -41.90 -0.34
N GLY A 200 22.59 -42.30 -0.83
CA GLY A 200 22.76 -42.93 -2.13
C GLY A 200 23.12 -44.39 -1.97
N TYR A 201 22.47 -45.26 -2.72
CA TYR A 201 22.89 -46.65 -2.82
C TYR A 201 22.73 -47.16 -4.24
N LEU A 202 23.47 -48.22 -4.54
CA LEU A 202 23.41 -48.88 -5.83
C LEU A 202 22.65 -50.20 -5.70
N PRO A 203 21.80 -50.56 -6.69
CA PRO A 203 21.06 -51.82 -6.66
C PRO A 203 21.94 -53.05 -6.49
N SER A 204 21.43 -54.07 -5.78
CA SER A 204 22.16 -55.21 -5.23
C SER A 204 22.83 -56.16 -6.23
N ASP A 205 22.63 -55.96 -7.54
CA ASP A 205 23.21 -56.79 -8.60
C ASP A 205 24.14 -56.02 -9.54
N TYR A 206 24.44 -54.76 -9.25
CA TYR A 206 25.27 -53.94 -10.12
C TYR A 206 26.77 -54.25 -9.96
N TYR A 207 27.26 -54.44 -8.74
CA TYR A 207 28.63 -54.92 -8.46
C TYR A 207 28.59 -56.22 -7.64
N PRO A 208 29.18 -57.34 -8.12
CA PRO A 208 29.09 -58.64 -7.44
C PRO A 208 29.83 -58.69 -6.09
N ASN A 209 30.78 -57.78 -5.86
CA ASN A 209 31.60 -57.74 -4.64
C ASN A 209 31.17 -56.64 -3.64
N GLN A 210 30.16 -55.84 -3.96
CA GLN A 210 29.72 -54.71 -3.12
C GLN A 210 28.21 -54.72 -2.97
N LYS A 211 27.70 -55.66 -2.17
CA LYS A 211 26.27 -55.71 -1.84
C LYS A 211 25.93 -54.63 -0.80
N ASN A 212 24.95 -53.80 -1.12
CA ASN A 212 24.21 -52.92 -0.19
C ASN A 212 25.02 -51.85 0.57
N LYS A 213 26.09 -51.30 -0.02
CA LYS A 213 26.77 -50.15 0.59
C LYS A 213 25.93 -48.89 0.37
N VAL A 214 25.41 -48.35 1.47
CA VAL A 214 24.67 -47.08 1.50
C VAL A 214 25.65 -45.98 1.91
N TYR A 215 25.68 -44.91 1.12
CA TYR A 215 26.44 -43.71 1.41
C TYR A 215 25.47 -42.65 1.90
N THR A 216 25.64 -42.20 3.13
CA THR A 216 24.77 -41.20 3.72
C THR A 216 25.59 -40.01 4.17
N LYS A 217 25.16 -38.80 3.82
CA LYS A 217 25.70 -37.57 4.39
C LYS A 217 24.58 -36.64 4.80
N THR A 218 24.73 -36.05 5.98
CA THR A 218 23.82 -35.03 6.49
C THR A 218 24.46 -33.66 6.35
N TYR A 219 23.71 -32.74 5.79
CA TYR A 219 24.07 -31.35 5.67
C TYR A 219 23.20 -30.54 6.62
N THR A 220 23.82 -29.64 7.37
CA THR A 220 23.19 -28.72 8.32
C THR A 220 23.46 -27.28 7.92
N GLY A 221 22.77 -26.31 8.54
CA GLY A 221 22.98 -24.88 8.24
C GLY A 221 22.17 -24.37 7.05
N LEU A 222 21.14 -25.12 6.61
CA LEU A 222 20.09 -24.63 5.73
C LEU A 222 19.06 -23.80 6.50
N ASN A 223 18.26 -23.04 5.77
CA ASN A 223 17.17 -22.27 6.35
C ASN A 223 16.12 -23.15 7.03
N LYS A 224 15.55 -22.63 8.11
CA LYS A 224 14.55 -23.26 8.96
C LYS A 224 13.26 -22.48 8.92
N ILE A 225 12.16 -23.13 9.27
CA ILE A 225 10.86 -22.45 9.44
C ILE A 225 10.99 -21.28 10.44
N SER A 226 11.80 -21.44 11.50
CA SER A 226 12.04 -20.39 12.51
C SER A 226 12.78 -19.15 11.99
N ASP A 227 13.44 -19.24 10.83
CA ASP A 227 14.19 -18.12 10.25
C ASP A 227 13.26 -17.13 9.52
N TYR A 228 12.01 -17.54 9.26
CA TYR A 228 10.96 -16.73 8.65
C TYR A 228 10.22 -15.94 9.73
N THR A 229 10.46 -14.64 9.77
CA THR A 229 9.79 -13.74 10.72
C THR A 229 9.01 -12.67 9.98
N PHE A 230 7.85 -12.31 10.51
CA PHE A 230 7.03 -11.23 9.98
C PHE A 230 6.33 -10.50 11.12
N LEU A 231 6.91 -9.37 11.52
CA LEU A 231 6.52 -8.61 12.70
C LEU A 231 6.07 -7.22 12.30
N LEU A 232 4.82 -6.90 12.63
CA LEU A 232 4.28 -5.56 12.49
C LEU A 232 4.32 -4.86 13.85
N ASN A 233 5.00 -3.72 13.93
CA ASN A 233 4.98 -2.81 15.06
C ASN A 233 3.99 -1.68 14.77
N THR A 234 2.83 -1.71 15.43
CA THR A 234 1.78 -0.68 15.27
C THR A 234 2.09 0.63 16.00
N ASN A 235 3.12 0.64 16.86
CA ASN A 235 3.56 1.80 17.65
C ASN A 235 5.09 1.98 17.56
N PRO A 236 5.62 2.39 16.39
CA PRO A 236 7.04 2.67 16.22
C PRO A 236 7.50 3.91 17.01
N ASN A 237 8.65 3.81 17.67
CA ASN A 237 9.23 4.91 18.45
C ASN A 237 9.66 6.11 17.58
N ASN A 238 9.99 5.88 16.30
CA ASN A 238 10.58 6.88 15.42
C ASN A 238 9.59 7.48 14.41
N PHE A 239 8.29 7.23 14.57
CA PHE A 239 7.27 7.72 13.65
C PHE A 239 6.07 8.29 14.42
N ASN A 240 5.83 9.59 14.27
CA ASN A 240 4.71 10.27 14.90
C ASN A 240 3.44 10.11 14.07
N LYS A 241 2.58 9.16 14.45
CA LYS A 241 1.30 8.89 13.76
C LYS A 241 0.38 10.11 13.69
N LYS A 242 0.44 11.02 14.67
CA LYS A 242 -0.44 12.20 14.74
C LYS A 242 -0.05 13.35 13.82
N GLU A 243 1.09 13.25 13.12
CA GLU A 243 1.49 14.24 12.12
C GLU A 243 0.91 13.95 10.73
N LYS A 244 0.53 12.70 10.44
CA LYS A 244 0.05 12.28 9.12
C LYS A 244 -1.34 11.67 9.20
N ARG A 245 -2.15 11.92 8.18
CA ARG A 245 -3.38 11.16 7.91
C ARG A 245 -3.03 9.80 7.30
N PRO A 246 -3.87 8.76 7.47
CA PRO A 246 -3.69 7.47 6.82
C PRO A 246 -3.42 7.56 5.31
N SER A 247 -4.13 8.44 4.59
CA SER A 247 -3.95 8.66 3.15
C SER A 247 -2.60 9.24 2.75
N GLU A 248 -1.85 9.81 3.69
CA GLU A 248 -0.52 10.39 3.49
C GLU A 248 0.62 9.39 3.78
N ILE A 249 0.26 8.17 4.19
CA ILE A 249 1.21 7.09 4.48
C ILE A 249 1.59 6.36 3.20
N THR A 250 2.89 6.19 2.99
CA THR A 250 3.44 5.50 1.83
C THR A 250 3.85 4.07 2.17
N ILE A 251 4.01 3.23 1.15
CA ILE A 251 4.56 1.86 1.31
C ILE A 251 5.96 1.90 1.96
N SER A 252 6.77 2.92 1.62
CA SER A 252 8.09 3.09 2.24
C SER A 252 7.99 3.43 3.73
N ASP A 253 6.99 4.22 4.15
CA ASP A 253 6.77 4.49 5.57
C ASP A 253 6.51 3.18 6.33
N ILE A 254 5.72 2.25 5.75
CA ILE A 254 5.43 0.94 6.35
C ILE A 254 6.69 0.09 6.49
N TYR A 255 7.46 -0.11 5.42
CA TYR A 255 8.67 -0.93 5.49
C TYR A 255 9.77 -0.35 6.40
N ASN A 256 9.87 0.98 6.49
CA ASN A 256 10.93 1.62 7.27
C ASN A 256 10.61 1.71 8.77
N ASN A 257 9.33 1.82 9.13
CA ASN A 257 8.94 2.13 10.50
C ASN A 257 8.10 1.03 11.16
N PHE A 258 7.24 0.36 10.40
CA PHE A 258 6.20 -0.51 10.96
C PHE A 258 6.49 -1.99 10.75
N LEU A 259 7.15 -2.39 9.66
CA LEU A 259 7.36 -3.80 9.33
C LEU A 259 8.81 -4.23 9.50
N LYS A 260 9.01 -5.37 10.18
CA LYS A 260 10.27 -6.11 10.20
C LYS A 260 10.03 -7.54 9.76
N TYR A 261 10.74 -8.00 8.73
CA TYR A 261 10.62 -9.38 8.25
C TYR A 261 11.97 -9.96 7.82
N SER A 262 12.07 -11.30 7.83
CA SER A 262 13.25 -12.08 7.40
C SER A 262 12.81 -13.38 6.74
N GLY A 263 13.68 -13.98 5.92
CA GLY A 263 13.43 -15.26 5.24
C GLY A 263 12.52 -15.17 4.00
N TYR A 264 11.70 -14.12 3.89
CA TYR A 264 10.89 -13.86 2.69
C TYR A 264 11.67 -13.07 1.65
N ASN A 265 11.53 -13.43 0.37
CA ASN A 265 12.04 -12.58 -0.71
C ASN A 265 11.13 -11.35 -0.89
N SER A 266 11.72 -10.16 -0.98
CA SER A 266 10.98 -8.91 -1.12
C SER A 266 10.17 -8.85 -2.42
N SER A 267 10.59 -9.55 -3.49
CA SER A 267 9.82 -9.65 -4.74
C SER A 267 8.54 -10.46 -4.59
N ASP A 268 8.45 -11.30 -3.56
CA ASP A 268 7.33 -12.21 -3.36
C ASP A 268 6.29 -11.66 -2.38
N LEU A 269 6.57 -10.50 -1.78
CA LEU A 269 5.70 -9.82 -0.83
C LEU A 269 5.18 -8.52 -1.42
N LYS A 270 3.87 -8.46 -1.66
CA LYS A 270 3.16 -7.24 -2.06
C LYS A 270 2.43 -6.64 -0.86
N LEU A 271 2.42 -5.32 -0.77
CA LEU A 271 1.68 -4.56 0.25
C LEU A 271 0.66 -3.64 -0.42
N GLU A 272 -0.59 -3.73 0.03
CA GLU A 272 -1.69 -2.83 -0.32
C GLU A 272 -2.09 -2.00 0.91
N LEU A 273 -2.24 -0.68 0.73
CA LEU A 273 -2.62 0.27 1.78
C LEU A 273 -4.07 0.70 1.59
N ILE A 274 -4.87 0.63 2.65
CA ILE A 274 -6.28 1.01 2.65
C ILE A 274 -6.49 2.07 3.73
N PRO A 275 -6.44 3.37 3.38
CA PRO A 275 -6.56 4.45 4.36
C PRO A 275 -8.02 4.73 4.74
N ASN A 276 -8.24 5.07 6.01
CA ASN A 276 -9.49 5.61 6.54
C ASN A 276 -9.20 6.86 7.39
N ASP A 277 -9.17 8.02 6.72
CA ASP A 277 -8.86 9.31 7.36
C ASP A 277 -9.93 9.76 8.35
N ALA A 278 -11.18 9.33 8.20
CA ALA A 278 -12.24 9.71 9.12
C ALA A 278 -12.00 9.15 10.53
N GLU A 279 -11.52 7.91 10.61
CA GLU A 279 -11.23 7.21 11.87
C GLU A 279 -9.75 7.24 12.27
N GLY A 280 -8.86 7.73 11.42
CA GLY A 280 -7.42 7.73 11.68
C GLY A 280 -6.83 6.33 11.68
N LYS A 281 -7.34 5.46 10.79
CA LYS A 281 -6.95 4.05 10.67
C LYS A 281 -6.34 3.76 9.30
N LEU A 282 -5.34 2.89 9.27
CA LEU A 282 -4.72 2.38 8.05
C LEU A 282 -4.73 0.85 8.09
N SER A 283 -5.47 0.22 7.19
CA SER A 283 -5.39 -1.23 7.03
C SER A 283 -4.27 -1.58 6.04
N LEU A 284 -3.46 -2.56 6.42
CA LEU A 284 -2.34 -3.09 5.65
C LEU A 284 -2.71 -4.49 5.18
N LYS A 285 -2.73 -4.71 3.86
CA LYS A 285 -2.94 -6.04 3.28
C LYS A 285 -1.64 -6.51 2.65
N PHE A 286 -1.01 -7.48 3.29
CA PHE A 286 0.17 -8.18 2.82
C PHE A 286 -0.24 -9.39 1.99
N ILE A 287 0.36 -9.56 0.82
CA ILE A 287 0.11 -10.67 -0.10
C ILE A 287 1.44 -11.34 -0.39
N LEU A 288 1.57 -12.59 0.03
CA LEU A 288 2.73 -13.44 -0.20
C LEU A 288 2.42 -14.41 -1.35
N ASN A 289 3.41 -14.60 -2.24
CA ASN A 289 3.31 -15.50 -3.39
C ASN A 289 2.87 -16.93 -2.99
N GLY A 290 1.94 -17.50 -3.76
CA GLY A 290 1.46 -18.88 -3.58
C GLY A 290 2.50 -19.99 -3.75
N GLY A 291 3.65 -19.70 -4.37
CA GLY A 291 4.74 -20.66 -4.57
C GLY A 291 5.44 -21.09 -3.29
N TYR A 292 5.21 -20.41 -2.16
CA TYR A 292 5.76 -20.84 -0.87
C TYR A 292 5.05 -22.11 -0.36
N PRO A 293 5.79 -23.06 0.25
CA PRO A 293 5.20 -24.21 0.92
C PRO A 293 4.18 -23.78 1.98
N ASN A 294 3.12 -24.58 2.17
CA ASN A 294 2.07 -24.30 3.17
C ASN A 294 2.60 -24.05 4.58
N SER A 295 3.73 -24.67 4.96
CA SER A 295 4.39 -24.50 6.26
C SER A 295 4.94 -23.08 6.48
N ILE A 296 5.26 -22.37 5.40
CA ILE A 296 5.71 -20.96 5.42
C ILE A 296 4.58 -20.02 5.08
N GLY A 297 3.76 -20.36 4.08
CA GLY A 297 2.65 -19.53 3.61
C GLY A 297 1.56 -19.30 4.65
N ASN A 298 1.36 -20.22 5.59
CA ASN A 298 0.43 -20.04 6.72
C ASN A 298 1.13 -19.58 8.02
N LEU A 299 2.43 -19.29 7.97
CA LEU A 299 3.18 -18.79 9.12
C LEU A 299 2.84 -17.31 9.36
N ASN A 300 3.12 -16.82 10.57
CA ASN A 300 3.05 -15.40 10.92
C ASN A 300 1.70 -14.74 10.57
N GLY A 301 0.58 -15.47 10.68
CA GLY A 301 -0.77 -14.93 10.50
C GLY A 301 -1.23 -14.75 9.05
N PHE A 302 -0.47 -15.25 8.08
CA PHE A 302 -0.94 -15.37 6.70
C PHE A 302 -1.91 -16.55 6.55
N SER A 303 -2.85 -16.44 5.61
CA SER A 303 -3.80 -17.48 5.26
C SER A 303 -3.97 -17.58 3.75
N ALA A 304 -4.20 -18.79 3.24
CA ALA A 304 -4.42 -19.01 1.82
C ALA A 304 -5.68 -18.24 1.33
N SER A 305 -5.56 -17.54 0.20
CA SER A 305 -6.66 -16.90 -0.50
C SER A 305 -7.16 -17.77 -1.66
N GLU A 306 -8.35 -17.45 -2.18
CA GLU A 306 -8.95 -18.16 -3.32
C GLU A 306 -8.09 -18.08 -4.59
N ASP A 307 -7.29 -17.02 -4.73
CA ASP A 307 -6.37 -16.81 -5.86
C ASP A 307 -5.07 -17.63 -5.76
N GLY A 308 -4.94 -18.51 -4.75
CA GLY A 308 -3.78 -19.37 -4.53
C GLY A 308 -2.57 -18.68 -3.91
N ASN A 309 -2.69 -17.40 -3.51
CA ASN A 309 -1.67 -16.68 -2.73
C ASN A 309 -1.95 -16.80 -1.23
N TYR A 310 -1.07 -16.25 -0.39
CA TYR A 310 -1.31 -16.11 1.05
C TYR A 310 -1.49 -14.65 1.43
N VAL A 311 -2.47 -14.34 2.26
CA VAL A 311 -2.85 -12.98 2.62
C VAL A 311 -2.85 -12.81 4.13
N ARG A 312 -2.34 -11.66 4.59
CA ARG A 312 -2.44 -11.20 5.97
C ARG A 312 -2.95 -9.77 5.97
N ILE A 313 -3.92 -9.48 6.83
CA ILE A 313 -4.47 -8.12 6.99
C ILE A 313 -4.23 -7.68 8.42
N ASP A 314 -3.60 -6.52 8.59
CA ASP A 314 -3.41 -5.87 9.88
C ASP A 314 -3.98 -4.44 9.83
N GLU A 315 -4.16 -3.84 10.99
CA GLU A 315 -4.62 -2.45 11.13
C GLU A 315 -3.67 -1.66 12.04
N ILE A 316 -3.34 -0.43 11.63
CA ILE A 316 -2.66 0.55 12.46
C ILE A 316 -3.62 1.71 12.72
N THR A 317 -3.82 2.01 14.00
CA THR A 317 -4.71 3.06 14.49
C THR A 317 -3.94 4.31 14.94
N ASP A 318 -4.68 5.33 15.37
CA ASP A 318 -4.17 6.55 16.01
C ASP A 318 -3.40 7.50 15.08
N PHE A 319 -3.60 7.39 13.78
CA PHE A 319 -3.21 8.44 12.86
C PHE A 319 -4.07 9.69 13.08
N LYS A 320 -3.68 10.77 12.40
CA LYS A 320 -4.47 12.00 12.38
C LYS A 320 -5.77 11.80 11.62
N THR A 321 -6.88 12.20 12.21
CA THR A 321 -8.20 12.16 11.57
C THR A 321 -8.44 13.37 10.68
N THR A 322 -9.42 13.29 9.77
CA THR A 322 -9.89 14.45 8.99
C THR A 322 -10.37 15.58 9.90
N SER A 323 -11.14 15.27 10.95
CA SER A 323 -11.63 16.27 11.92
C SER A 323 -10.47 16.95 12.66
N GLU A 324 -9.48 16.18 13.13
CA GLU A 324 -8.27 16.75 13.73
C GLU A 324 -7.54 17.64 12.73
N TYR A 325 -7.39 17.23 11.47
CA TYR A 325 -6.76 18.03 10.42
C TYR A 325 -7.50 19.35 10.15
N GLU A 326 -8.81 19.31 9.92
CA GLU A 326 -9.63 20.50 9.64
C GLU A 326 -9.62 21.48 10.83
N SER A 327 -9.66 20.96 12.06
CA SER A 327 -9.66 21.80 13.26
C SER A 327 -8.41 22.67 13.37
N GLN A 328 -7.28 22.27 12.79
CA GLN A 328 -6.05 23.06 12.80
C GLN A 328 -6.17 24.34 11.98
N PHE A 329 -7.03 24.35 10.98
CA PHE A 329 -7.27 25.49 10.09
C PHE A 329 -8.57 26.23 10.44
N SER A 330 -9.22 25.89 11.56
CA SER A 330 -10.46 26.51 11.98
C SER A 330 -10.26 27.82 12.74
N LEU A 331 -11.20 28.75 12.58
CA LEU A 331 -11.35 29.93 13.42
C LEU A 331 -12.75 29.87 14.05
N ILE A 332 -12.82 29.69 15.37
CA ILE A 332 -14.10 29.60 16.08
C ILE A 332 -14.40 30.96 16.69
N PHE A 333 -15.51 31.57 16.26
CA PHE A 333 -16.01 32.83 16.77
C PHE A 333 -16.89 32.64 18.04
N LEU A 334 -17.12 33.73 18.78
CA LEU A 334 -18.13 33.78 19.83
C LEU A 334 -19.52 33.59 19.20
N ASP A 335 -20.39 32.86 19.91
CA ASP A 335 -21.79 32.72 19.51
C ASP A 335 -22.46 34.10 19.50
N ASP A 336 -23.34 34.37 18.53
CA ASP A 336 -24.05 35.64 18.43
C ASP A 336 -24.87 35.94 19.71
N ASN A 337 -25.25 34.93 20.49
CA ASN A 337 -26.00 35.07 21.73
C ASN A 337 -25.11 35.02 22.98
N ASP A 338 -23.79 35.04 22.83
CA ASP A 338 -22.87 35.04 23.95
C ASP A 338 -23.10 36.29 24.82
N LYS A 339 -23.26 36.08 26.14
CA LYS A 339 -23.59 37.15 27.09
C LYS A 339 -22.52 38.25 27.13
N SER A 340 -21.28 37.94 26.77
CA SER A 340 -20.19 38.92 26.66
C SER A 340 -20.45 40.00 25.60
N LEU A 341 -21.34 39.74 24.64
CA LEU A 341 -21.72 40.68 23.58
C LEU A 341 -22.86 41.63 23.98
N ASN A 342 -23.51 41.40 25.11
CA ASN A 342 -24.70 42.19 25.51
C ASN A 342 -24.39 43.68 25.64
N ASP A 343 -23.20 44.06 26.12
CA ASP A 343 -22.84 45.46 26.35
C ASP A 343 -22.58 46.21 25.05
N ILE A 344 -21.83 45.61 24.13
CA ILE A 344 -21.58 46.21 22.82
C ILE A 344 -22.85 46.27 21.95
N LYS A 345 -23.77 45.31 22.09
CA LYS A 345 -25.05 45.27 21.34
C LYS A 345 -26.05 46.35 21.73
N ARG A 346 -25.77 47.14 22.78
CA ARG A 346 -26.56 48.34 23.13
C ARG A 346 -26.34 49.48 22.13
N TYR A 347 -25.24 49.45 21.40
CA TYR A 347 -24.92 50.49 20.43
C TYR A 347 -25.32 50.05 19.04
N THR A 348 -25.63 51.03 18.20
CA THR A 348 -25.94 50.75 16.80
C THR A 348 -24.65 50.44 16.04
N PRO A 349 -24.71 49.63 14.95
CA PRO A 349 -23.53 49.37 14.14
C PRO A 349 -22.80 50.65 13.70
N GLN A 350 -23.52 51.73 13.38
CA GLN A 350 -22.90 53.00 13.02
C GLN A 350 -22.20 53.68 14.19
N GLN A 351 -22.77 53.65 15.40
CA GLN A 351 -22.12 54.19 16.60
C GLN A 351 -20.82 53.43 16.92
N ILE A 352 -20.87 52.10 16.78
CA ILE A 352 -19.69 51.24 16.94
C ILE A 352 -18.62 51.63 15.92
N ASN A 353 -19.00 51.75 14.64
CA ASN A 353 -18.11 52.16 13.55
C ASN A 353 -17.44 53.52 13.82
N GLN A 354 -18.23 54.53 14.18
CA GLN A 354 -17.74 55.88 14.47
C GLN A 354 -16.79 55.91 15.67
N THR A 355 -17.11 55.16 16.72
CA THR A 355 -16.27 55.06 17.93
C THR A 355 -14.94 54.36 17.62
N LEU A 356 -14.96 53.25 16.88
CA LEU A 356 -13.75 52.46 16.59
C LEU A 356 -12.84 53.11 15.54
N ASN A 357 -13.37 54.01 14.71
CA ASN A 357 -12.60 54.70 13.67
C ASN A 357 -12.28 56.17 14.00
N ASN A 358 -12.56 56.62 15.23
CA ASN A 358 -12.25 57.97 15.74
C ASN A 358 -12.77 59.11 14.83
N ASP A 359 -14.02 59.00 14.38
CA ASP A 359 -14.62 60.01 13.52
C ASP A 359 -14.97 61.27 14.34
N ALA A 360 -14.14 62.32 14.21
CA ALA A 360 -14.12 63.51 15.08
C ALA A 360 -15.41 64.37 15.06
N SER A 361 -16.35 64.07 14.16
CA SER A 361 -17.61 64.79 14.03
C SER A 361 -18.65 64.43 15.11
N HIS A 362 -18.46 63.33 15.85
CA HIS A 362 -19.41 62.82 16.83
C HIS A 362 -18.65 62.27 18.05
N SER A 363 -18.10 63.15 18.89
CA SER A 363 -17.44 62.75 20.14
C SER A 363 -18.48 62.24 21.14
N SER A 364 -18.81 60.96 21.05
CA SER A 364 -19.60 60.27 22.07
C SER A 364 -18.65 59.65 23.08
N ASP A 365 -18.88 59.86 24.38
CA ASP A 365 -18.20 59.17 25.50
C ASP A 365 -18.55 57.66 25.57
N ILE A 366 -18.74 57.01 24.42
CA ILE A 366 -19.14 55.62 24.30
C ILE A 366 -17.93 54.73 24.59
N LYS A 367 -18.07 53.91 25.62
CA LYS A 367 -17.11 52.86 25.96
C LYS A 367 -17.62 51.52 25.43
N LEU A 368 -17.02 51.04 24.35
CA LEU A 368 -17.33 49.73 23.77
C LEU A 368 -16.61 48.63 24.56
N THR A 369 -17.35 47.61 25.00
CA THR A 369 -16.76 46.49 25.75
C THR A 369 -17.33 45.14 25.31
N ILE A 370 -16.46 44.12 25.23
CA ILE A 370 -16.85 42.71 25.07
C ILE A 370 -16.29 41.94 26.28
N GLY A 371 -17.15 41.29 27.04
CA GLY A 371 -16.76 40.51 28.23
C GLY A 371 -15.99 41.35 29.26
N GLY A 372 -16.33 42.64 29.41
CA GLY A 372 -15.68 43.58 30.31
C GLY A 372 -14.35 44.17 29.81
N LYS A 373 -13.85 43.75 28.64
CA LYS A 373 -12.66 44.34 28.01
C LYS A 373 -13.05 45.45 27.06
N GLU A 374 -12.35 46.58 27.15
CA GLU A 374 -12.55 47.74 26.28
C GLU A 374 -12.03 47.48 24.87
N ILE A 375 -12.84 47.81 23.86
CA ILE A 375 -12.55 47.66 22.44
C ILE A 375 -12.27 49.05 21.87
N LYS A 376 -11.08 49.24 21.29
CA LYS A 376 -10.57 50.58 20.93
C LYS A 376 -10.49 50.81 19.42
N ASP A 377 -10.49 49.75 18.64
CA ASP A 377 -10.41 49.80 17.18
C ASP A 377 -11.06 48.57 16.53
N THR A 378 -11.23 48.62 15.21
CA THR A 378 -11.83 47.53 14.42
C THR A 378 -11.07 46.20 14.55
N LYS A 379 -9.75 46.25 14.74
CA LYS A 379 -8.90 45.06 14.90
C LYS A 379 -9.19 44.36 16.23
N SER A 380 -9.19 45.10 17.33
CA SER A 380 -9.50 44.59 18.66
C SER A 380 -10.94 44.09 18.77
N LEU A 381 -11.88 44.67 18.00
CA LEU A 381 -13.23 44.12 17.85
C LEU A 381 -13.18 42.71 17.25
N ALA A 382 -12.57 42.55 16.07
CA ALA A 382 -12.50 41.27 15.38
C ALA A 382 -11.75 40.21 16.21
N GLU A 383 -10.68 40.57 16.91
CA GLU A 383 -9.92 39.66 17.78
C GLU A 383 -10.73 39.24 19.01
N ALA A 384 -11.48 40.16 19.64
CA ALA A 384 -12.33 39.85 20.79
C ALA A 384 -13.52 38.93 20.44
N LEU A 385 -13.92 38.89 19.18
CA LEU A 385 -14.96 37.99 18.67
C LEU A 385 -14.44 36.58 18.39
N ILE A 386 -13.12 36.34 18.38
CA ILE A 386 -12.55 35.00 18.19
C ILE A 386 -12.49 34.28 19.54
N LYS A 387 -13.22 33.17 19.66
CA LYS A 387 -13.21 32.30 20.83
C LYS A 387 -12.00 31.36 20.87
N LYS A 388 -11.65 30.77 19.72
CA LYS A 388 -10.53 29.81 19.61
C LYS A 388 -9.93 29.83 18.20
N LYS A 389 -8.62 29.69 18.11
CA LYS A 389 -7.87 29.49 16.86
C LYS A 389 -7.42 28.04 16.74
N GLY A 390 -7.44 27.49 15.54
CA GLY A 390 -6.79 26.23 15.23
C GLY A 390 -5.26 26.39 15.27
N SER A 391 -4.55 25.30 15.55
CA SER A 391 -3.09 25.33 15.71
C SER A 391 -2.32 25.85 14.50
N SER A 392 -2.82 25.61 13.28
CA SER A 392 -2.22 26.14 12.05
C SER A 392 -2.54 27.62 11.85
N ILE A 393 -3.65 28.12 12.40
CA ILE A 393 -3.95 29.56 12.37
C ILE A 393 -3.05 30.32 13.35
N GLU A 394 -2.74 29.72 14.50
CA GLU A 394 -1.83 30.31 15.50
C GLU A 394 -0.39 30.43 15.00
N SER A 395 0.05 29.55 14.10
CA SER A 395 1.39 29.56 13.54
C SER A 395 1.58 30.52 12.35
N ILE A 396 0.49 31.06 11.78
CA ILE A 396 0.58 32.05 10.70
C ILE A 396 1.17 33.35 11.26
N GLN A 397 2.36 33.71 10.78
CA GLN A 397 3.07 34.91 11.23
C GLN A 397 2.55 36.21 10.60
N THR A 398 1.91 36.11 9.43
CA THR A 398 1.33 37.28 8.74
C THR A 398 0.08 37.76 9.46
N GLN A 399 0.00 39.07 9.67
CA GLN A 399 -1.21 39.70 10.19
C GLN A 399 -2.37 39.46 9.22
N PRO A 400 -3.56 39.03 9.70
CA PRO A 400 -4.72 38.87 8.85
C PRO A 400 -5.25 40.23 8.38
N ASP A 401 -5.82 40.24 7.18
CA ASP A 401 -6.62 41.35 6.67
C ASP A 401 -8.02 41.28 7.32
N ILE A 402 -8.41 42.33 8.04
CA ILE A 402 -9.64 42.39 8.83
C ILE A 402 -10.54 43.46 8.24
N ASN A 403 -11.74 43.04 7.82
CA ASN A 403 -12.77 43.92 7.29
C ASN A 403 -14.05 43.74 8.11
N VAL A 404 -14.62 44.84 8.61
CA VAL A 404 -15.87 44.83 9.36
C VAL A 404 -16.90 45.68 8.64
N TYR A 405 -18.07 45.10 8.39
CA TYR A 405 -19.19 45.72 7.70
C TYR A 405 -20.29 46.02 8.70
N TYR A 406 -20.73 47.27 8.75
CA TYR A 406 -21.73 47.76 9.68
C TYR A 406 -23.05 48.01 8.93
N ASN A 407 -24.09 47.25 9.26
CA ASN A 407 -25.42 47.38 8.68
C ASN A 407 -26.39 47.94 9.73
N ASP A 408 -26.37 49.27 9.84
CA ASP A 408 -27.11 50.02 10.86
C ASP A 408 -28.64 49.84 10.81
N PRO A 409 -29.31 49.85 9.63
CA PRO A 409 -30.76 49.63 9.54
C PRO A 409 -31.21 48.27 10.07
N ASN A 410 -30.39 47.23 9.90
CA ASN A 410 -30.71 45.89 10.36
C ASN A 410 -30.16 45.57 11.76
N GLY A 411 -29.29 46.42 12.32
CA GLY A 411 -28.62 46.16 13.60
C GLY A 411 -27.66 44.97 13.50
N GLU A 412 -26.82 44.94 12.45
CA GLU A 412 -25.94 43.81 12.16
C GLU A 412 -24.50 44.26 11.91
N ILE A 413 -23.55 43.40 12.30
CA ILE A 413 -22.12 43.56 12.02
C ILE A 413 -21.62 42.27 11.40
N THR A 414 -20.91 42.36 10.28
CA THR A 414 -20.23 41.21 9.66
C THR A 414 -18.72 41.39 9.74
N VAL A 415 -18.01 40.40 10.28
CA VAL A 415 -16.55 40.40 10.39
C VAL A 415 -15.99 39.41 9.38
N LYS A 416 -15.08 39.89 8.53
CA LYS A 416 -14.31 39.08 7.59
C LYS A 416 -12.83 39.14 7.96
N ILE A 417 -12.24 37.97 8.21
CA ILE A 417 -10.82 37.81 8.52
C ILE A 417 -10.18 36.97 7.42
N THR A 418 -9.15 37.50 6.77
CA THR A 418 -8.47 36.83 5.66
C THR A 418 -6.98 36.68 5.97
N TYR A 419 -6.51 35.43 6.02
CA TYR A 419 -5.09 35.11 6.08
C TYR A 419 -4.60 34.81 4.67
N LYS A 420 -3.81 35.72 4.09
CA LYS A 420 -3.31 35.57 2.72
C LYS A 420 -2.16 34.57 2.66
N ASN A 421 -2.10 33.75 1.61
CA ASN A 421 -1.05 32.75 1.39
C ASN A 421 -0.79 31.82 2.60
N ALA A 422 -1.86 31.37 3.26
CA ALA A 422 -1.78 30.63 4.50
C ALA A 422 -1.51 29.12 4.32
N ILE A 423 -1.96 28.52 3.22
CA ILE A 423 -1.73 27.09 2.92
C ILE A 423 -1.40 26.95 1.43
N ASN A 424 -0.17 26.55 1.09
CA ASN A 424 0.26 26.32 -0.31
C ASN A 424 -0.17 27.47 -1.27
N ASP A 425 0.09 28.72 -0.88
CA ASP A 425 -0.32 29.94 -1.59
C ASP A 425 -1.84 30.19 -1.72
N GLY A 426 -2.66 29.45 -0.97
CA GLY A 426 -4.10 29.68 -0.84
C GLY A 426 -4.45 30.60 0.35
N ASP A 427 -5.47 31.43 0.17
CA ASP A 427 -6.01 32.31 1.21
C ASP A 427 -7.01 31.55 2.10
N LEU A 428 -6.97 31.78 3.42
CA LEU A 428 -8.01 31.35 4.35
C LEU A 428 -8.92 32.53 4.69
N VAL A 429 -10.21 32.39 4.39
CA VAL A 429 -11.22 33.43 4.61
C VAL A 429 -12.27 32.95 5.60
N PHE A 430 -12.44 33.71 6.69
CA PHE A 430 -13.44 33.47 7.71
C PHE A 430 -14.42 34.63 7.76
N ILE A 431 -15.72 34.35 7.73
CA ILE A 431 -16.79 35.37 7.77
C ILE A 431 -17.78 34.98 8.86
N GLU A 432 -18.06 35.91 9.77
CA GLU A 432 -19.04 35.73 10.83
C GLU A 432 -19.98 36.94 10.89
N ARG A 433 -21.28 36.68 11.10
CA ARG A 433 -22.31 37.72 11.14
C ARG A 433 -22.98 37.75 12.49
N TYR A 434 -22.92 38.91 13.13
CA TYR A 434 -23.55 39.21 14.40
C TYR A 434 -24.80 40.08 14.19
N THR A 435 -25.87 39.78 14.92
CA THR A 435 -27.18 40.45 14.79
C THR A 435 -27.72 40.92 16.14
N GLY A 436 -28.80 41.71 16.16
CA GLY A 436 -29.45 42.14 17.41
C GLY A 436 -28.73 43.28 18.13
N PHE A 437 -27.89 44.03 17.40
CA PHE A 437 -27.47 45.36 17.82
C PHE A 437 -28.65 46.32 17.81
N ALA A 438 -28.54 47.45 18.50
CA ALA A 438 -29.53 48.52 18.41
C ALA A 438 -29.70 48.97 16.95
N LYS A 439 -30.95 49.17 16.52
CA LYS A 439 -31.24 49.78 15.21
C LYS A 439 -31.12 51.29 15.34
N GLY A 440 -30.49 51.93 14.37
CA GLY A 440 -30.19 53.37 14.40
C GLY A 440 -31.42 54.26 14.51
N ASN A 441 -31.44 55.13 15.52
CA ASN A 441 -32.16 56.41 15.46
C ASN A 441 -31.37 57.34 14.49
N GLN A 442 -32.02 58.29 13.81
CA GLN A 442 -31.33 59.21 12.89
C GLN A 442 -30.22 60.06 13.57
N VAL A 443 -30.24 60.17 14.92
CA VAL A 443 -29.25 60.87 15.75
C VAL A 443 -29.07 60.10 17.07
N THR A 444 -27.88 60.14 17.67
CA THR A 444 -27.58 59.49 18.97
C THR A 444 -28.47 60.02 20.10
N THR A 445 -29.17 59.12 20.80
CA THR A 445 -29.97 59.40 22.00
C THR A 445 -29.69 58.34 23.08
N ASN A 446 -30.10 58.62 24.33
CA ASN A 446 -30.02 57.65 25.43
C ASN A 446 -31.15 56.59 25.37
N ASP A 447 -32.10 56.78 24.47
CA ASP A 447 -33.22 55.87 24.24
C ASP A 447 -32.81 54.85 23.19
N VAL A 448 -32.44 53.67 23.66
CA VAL A 448 -32.05 52.53 22.82
C VAL A 448 -33.13 51.47 22.93
N PHE A 449 -33.52 50.90 21.79
CA PHE A 449 -34.42 49.75 21.74
C PHE A 449 -33.92 48.74 20.71
N SER A 450 -33.92 47.46 21.09
CA SER A 450 -33.63 46.37 20.16
C SER A 450 -34.46 45.13 20.44
N PHE A 451 -34.90 44.52 19.35
CA PHE A 451 -35.51 43.20 19.35
C PHE A 451 -34.44 42.11 19.51
N LYS A 452 -34.81 40.96 20.08
CA LYS A 452 -33.98 39.74 20.10
C LYS A 452 -33.63 39.32 18.69
N THR A 453 -32.47 38.70 18.54
CA THR A 453 -32.15 37.92 17.36
C THR A 453 -33.09 36.72 17.29
N ASN A 454 -33.31 36.22 16.08
CA ASN A 454 -34.13 35.04 15.86
C ASN A 454 -33.59 33.81 16.63
N SER A 455 -32.27 33.63 16.62
CA SER A 455 -31.59 32.57 17.37
C SER A 455 -31.76 32.71 18.89
N ARG A 456 -31.63 33.92 19.44
CA ARG A 456 -31.84 34.17 20.87
C ARG A 456 -33.28 33.95 21.28
N LEU A 457 -34.23 34.40 20.46
CA LEU A 457 -35.65 34.20 20.69
C LEU A 457 -35.96 32.70 20.87
N PHE A 458 -35.46 31.85 19.97
CA PHE A 458 -35.67 30.40 20.06
C PHE A 458 -34.86 29.71 21.14
N ASN A 459 -33.71 30.27 21.55
CA ASN A 459 -32.97 29.72 22.68
C ASN A 459 -33.67 30.03 24.01
N ASP A 460 -34.15 31.26 24.18
CA ASP A 460 -34.88 31.69 25.38
C ASP A 460 -36.28 31.07 25.44
N ASN A 461 -36.93 30.83 24.29
CA ASN A 461 -38.29 30.33 24.16
C ASN A 461 -38.34 29.16 23.17
N LEU A 462 -37.83 27.99 23.57
CA LEU A 462 -37.70 26.80 22.72
C LEU A 462 -39.02 26.37 22.06
N SER A 463 -40.15 26.55 22.76
CA SER A 463 -41.49 26.18 22.27
C SER A 463 -41.96 27.01 21.06
N PHE A 464 -41.36 28.19 20.82
CA PHE A 464 -41.79 29.05 19.71
C PHE A 464 -41.50 28.41 18.34
N LYS A 465 -40.46 27.55 18.23
CA LYS A 465 -40.19 26.82 16.99
C LYS A 465 -41.34 25.92 16.57
N ASP A 466 -42.06 25.36 17.54
CA ASP A 466 -43.11 24.37 17.32
C ASP A 466 -44.52 24.99 17.36
N THR A 467 -44.62 26.32 17.29
CA THR A 467 -45.90 27.04 17.36
C THR A 467 -46.13 27.85 16.09
N LEU A 468 -47.36 27.81 15.54
CA LEU A 468 -47.73 28.63 14.38
C LEU A 468 -47.65 30.13 14.75
N PRO A 469 -47.12 31.00 13.86
CA PRO A 469 -47.11 32.44 14.05
C PRO A 469 -48.45 33.04 14.47
N THR A 470 -49.57 32.61 13.87
CA THR A 470 -50.92 33.09 14.24
C THR A 470 -51.32 32.73 15.68
N SER A 471 -50.86 31.59 16.19
CA SER A 471 -51.08 31.21 17.60
C SER A 471 -50.27 32.11 18.54
N ILE A 472 -48.99 32.36 18.22
CA ILE A 472 -48.14 33.28 18.98
C ILE A 472 -48.76 34.69 19.02
N LYS A 473 -49.26 35.20 17.88
CA LYS A 473 -49.97 36.49 17.83
C LYS A 473 -51.15 36.54 18.80
N LYS A 474 -52.03 35.53 18.80
CA LYS A 474 -53.19 35.47 19.71
C LYS A 474 -52.76 35.42 21.18
N GLU A 475 -51.65 34.75 21.48
CA GLU A 475 -51.12 34.65 22.83
C GLU A 475 -50.50 35.96 23.33
N ILE A 476 -49.84 36.73 22.45
CA ILE A 476 -49.38 38.09 22.76
C ILE A 476 -50.58 39.02 22.99
N GLU A 477 -51.58 39.00 22.10
CA GLU A 477 -52.78 39.85 22.22
C GLU A 477 -53.63 39.53 23.46
N SER A 478 -53.54 38.31 23.99
CA SER A 478 -54.21 37.89 25.23
C SER A 478 -53.32 38.01 26.48
N ASN A 479 -52.15 38.64 26.38
CA ASN A 479 -51.16 38.81 27.46
C ASN A 479 -50.69 37.48 28.09
N LYS A 480 -50.72 36.37 27.34
CA LYS A 480 -50.13 35.10 27.78
C LYS A 480 -48.63 35.04 27.53
N ILE A 481 -48.18 35.69 26.45
CA ILE A 481 -46.76 35.91 26.14
C ILE A 481 -46.47 37.40 26.34
N ASP A 482 -45.38 37.73 27.06
CA ASP A 482 -44.99 39.12 27.30
C ASP A 482 -44.21 39.65 26.08
N ILE A 483 -44.44 40.90 25.68
CA ILE A 483 -43.65 41.53 24.61
C ILE A 483 -42.15 41.54 24.95
N LYS A 484 -41.79 41.55 26.24
CA LYS A 484 -40.41 41.46 26.72
C LYS A 484 -39.71 40.18 26.28
N ASP A 485 -40.45 39.12 25.98
CA ASP A 485 -39.88 37.86 25.45
C ASP A 485 -39.23 38.05 24.08
N PHE A 486 -39.64 39.09 23.33
CA PHE A 486 -39.10 39.47 22.03
C PHE A 486 -38.07 40.60 22.10
N ILE A 487 -37.92 41.28 23.25
CA ILE A 487 -37.03 42.44 23.38
C ILE A 487 -35.67 41.98 23.90
N ASN A 488 -34.60 42.43 23.24
CA ASN A 488 -33.23 42.16 23.68
C ASN A 488 -32.77 43.20 24.68
N TYR A 489 -33.01 44.48 24.38
CA TYR A 489 -32.57 45.60 25.19
C TYR A 489 -33.48 46.80 25.02
N HIS A 490 -33.70 47.54 26.10
CA HIS A 490 -34.33 48.86 26.07
C HIS A 490 -33.76 49.78 27.18
N SER A 491 -33.59 51.06 26.90
CA SER A 491 -33.08 52.07 27.85
C SER A 491 -33.81 53.40 27.73
N GLY A 492 -33.52 54.32 28.65
CA GLY A 492 -34.10 55.67 28.65
C GLY A 492 -35.61 55.64 28.79
N ASP A 493 -36.28 56.45 27.98
CA ASP A 493 -37.72 56.62 27.98
C ASP A 493 -38.49 55.34 27.59
N TYR A 494 -37.86 54.44 26.81
CA TYR A 494 -38.46 53.15 26.45
C TYR A 494 -38.67 52.23 27.66
N VAL A 495 -37.89 52.35 28.74
CA VAL A 495 -38.08 51.55 29.95
C VAL A 495 -39.45 51.85 30.57
N ASN A 496 -39.77 53.14 30.71
CA ASN A 496 -41.05 53.57 31.24
C ASN A 496 -42.18 53.24 30.26
N ALA A 497 -41.95 53.44 28.96
CA ALA A 497 -42.96 53.14 27.95
C ALA A 497 -43.34 51.65 27.93
N ILE A 498 -42.36 50.74 28.02
CA ILE A 498 -42.60 49.29 28.09
C ILE A 498 -43.26 48.90 29.42
N ASN A 499 -42.74 49.36 30.56
CA ASN A 499 -43.27 48.95 31.86
C ASN A 499 -44.68 49.48 32.15
N GLN A 500 -45.05 50.63 31.57
CA GLN A 500 -46.38 51.23 31.72
C GLN A 500 -47.33 50.90 30.58
N ASN A 501 -46.94 50.03 29.65
CA ASN A 501 -47.73 49.67 28.45
C ASN A 501 -48.16 50.90 27.62
N LYS A 502 -47.26 51.87 27.44
CA LYS A 502 -47.45 53.08 26.63
C LYS A 502 -46.96 52.89 25.19
N TYR A 503 -47.52 51.87 24.54
CA TYR A 503 -47.22 51.52 23.17
C TYR A 503 -48.38 50.75 22.54
N LYS A 504 -48.40 50.71 21.20
CA LYS A 504 -49.28 49.87 20.39
C LYS A 504 -48.45 48.82 19.66
N LEU A 505 -48.97 47.59 19.58
CA LEU A 505 -48.39 46.52 18.78
C LEU A 505 -49.15 46.35 17.46
N GLU A 506 -48.41 46.17 16.38
CA GLU A 506 -48.89 45.76 15.06
C GLU A 506 -48.19 44.45 14.71
N ILE A 507 -48.96 43.35 14.74
CA ILE A 507 -48.43 41.99 14.54
C ILE A 507 -48.98 41.40 13.24
N THR A 508 -48.08 41.03 12.34
CA THR A 508 -48.39 40.36 11.07
C THR A 508 -47.80 38.95 11.07
N THR A 509 -48.60 37.97 10.66
CA THR A 509 -48.23 36.55 10.67
C THR A 509 -48.38 35.93 9.29
N ASP A 510 -47.53 34.95 9.00
CA ASP A 510 -47.63 34.10 7.81
C ASP A 510 -47.31 32.66 8.25
N ASP A 511 -48.35 31.84 8.39
CA ASP A 511 -48.21 30.46 8.83
C ASP A 511 -47.67 29.54 7.71
N ILE A 512 -47.74 29.95 6.44
CA ILE A 512 -47.21 29.17 5.31
C ILE A 512 -45.68 29.24 5.30
N HIS A 513 -45.13 30.44 5.50
CA HIS A 513 -43.68 30.66 5.48
C HIS A 513 -43.05 30.72 6.87
N GLY A 514 -43.85 30.59 7.94
CA GLY A 514 -43.39 30.55 9.32
C GLY A 514 -42.80 31.89 9.77
N TYR A 515 -43.45 33.00 9.42
CA TYR A 515 -43.00 34.36 9.75
C TYR A 515 -43.90 35.05 10.78
N LEU A 516 -43.25 35.78 11.68
CA LEU A 516 -43.90 36.68 12.64
C LEU A 516 -43.21 38.04 12.58
N THR A 517 -43.93 39.08 12.15
CA THR A 517 -43.46 40.47 12.18
C THR A 517 -44.14 41.22 13.31
N ILE A 518 -43.34 41.75 14.23
CA ILE A 518 -43.80 42.60 15.34
C ILE A 518 -43.30 44.01 15.10
N LYS A 519 -44.25 44.95 15.04
CA LYS A 519 -43.96 46.38 15.08
C LYS A 519 -44.52 46.97 16.36
N ILE A 520 -43.63 47.60 17.14
CA ILE A 520 -44.00 48.37 18.33
C ILE A 520 -44.01 49.85 17.98
N VAL A 521 -45.07 50.56 18.38
CA VAL A 521 -45.23 52.00 18.19
C VAL A 521 -45.43 52.64 19.55
N PHE A 522 -44.47 53.45 19.99
CA PHE A 522 -44.49 54.10 21.30
C PHE A 522 -45.35 55.37 21.29
N ASP A 523 -46.05 55.61 22.40
CA ASP A 523 -46.80 56.85 22.60
C ASP A 523 -45.83 58.04 22.65
N ARG A 524 -46.07 59.08 21.84
CA ARG A 524 -45.21 60.27 21.81
C ARG A 524 -45.06 60.93 23.18
N SER A 525 -46.10 60.91 24.02
CA SER A 525 -46.03 61.47 25.38
C SER A 525 -45.09 60.71 26.32
N SER A 526 -44.65 59.53 25.94
CA SER A 526 -43.76 58.68 26.73
C SER A 526 -42.30 58.72 26.25
N ILE A 527 -42.02 59.39 25.12
CA ILE A 527 -40.68 59.56 24.54
C ILE A 527 -40.39 61.06 24.41
N ASN A 528 -39.55 61.58 25.30
CA ASN A 528 -39.29 63.00 25.43
C ASN A 528 -38.23 63.50 24.44
N ASP A 529 -37.23 62.68 24.10
CA ASP A 529 -36.24 63.06 23.09
C ASP A 529 -36.86 63.02 21.70
N GLU A 530 -36.91 64.17 21.05
CA GLU A 530 -37.56 64.30 19.75
C GLU A 530 -36.87 63.51 18.64
N ARG A 531 -35.60 63.14 18.86
CA ARG A 531 -34.76 62.41 17.90
C ARG A 531 -34.90 60.89 18.03
N SER A 532 -35.57 60.41 19.07
CA SER A 532 -35.81 58.99 19.32
C SER A 532 -36.91 58.44 18.40
N LEU A 533 -36.72 57.21 17.91
CA LEU A 533 -37.71 56.56 17.04
C LEU A 533 -38.99 56.20 17.81
N LEU A 534 -40.13 56.55 17.24
CA LEU A 534 -41.42 56.16 17.81
C LEU A 534 -41.87 54.77 17.39
N SER A 535 -41.15 54.11 16.48
CA SER A 535 -41.53 52.76 16.05
C SER A 535 -40.35 51.89 15.70
N TYR A 536 -40.42 50.63 16.10
CA TYR A 536 -39.44 49.60 15.77
C TYR A 536 -40.15 48.40 15.17
N THR A 537 -39.51 47.75 14.20
CA THR A 537 -40.05 46.54 13.56
C THR A 537 -38.99 45.45 13.51
N ALA A 538 -39.39 44.22 13.82
CA ALA A 538 -38.61 43.02 13.61
C ALA A 538 -39.45 41.93 12.97
N THR A 539 -38.82 41.15 12.10
CA THR A 539 -39.40 39.97 11.49
C THR A 539 -38.59 38.76 11.93
N TYR A 540 -39.28 37.78 12.48
CA TYR A 540 -38.77 36.50 12.94
C TYR A 540 -39.22 35.40 11.98
N SER A 541 -38.41 34.35 11.85
CA SER A 541 -38.62 33.27 10.88
C SER A 541 -38.29 31.90 11.46
N GLY A 542 -38.82 30.82 10.89
CA GLY A 542 -38.53 29.46 11.38
C GLY A 542 -39.38 29.03 12.58
N PHE A 543 -40.57 29.63 12.72
CA PHE A 543 -41.68 29.06 13.46
C PHE A 543 -42.26 27.84 12.72
N MET A 544 -43.20 27.15 13.34
CA MET A 544 -43.93 26.06 12.68
C MET A 544 -44.66 26.58 11.44
N THR A 545 -44.75 25.73 10.43
CA THR A 545 -45.45 26.01 9.17
C THR A 545 -46.67 25.10 9.02
N GLU A 546 -47.70 25.55 8.31
CA GLU A 546 -48.92 24.77 7.99
C GLU A 546 -48.70 23.65 6.96
#